data_AF-A0A838EH28-F1
#
_entry.id   AF-A0A838EH28-F1
#
_cell.length_a   1.000
_cell.length_b   1.000
_cell.length_c   1.000
_cell.angle_alpha   90.00
_cell.angle_beta   90.00
_cell.angle_gamma   90.00
#
_symmetry.space_group_name_H-M   'P 1'
#
loop_
_entity.id
_entity.type
_entity.pdbx_description
1 polymer ?
#
loop_
_entity_poly.entity_id
_entity_poly.type
_entity_poly.pdbx_seq_one_letter_code
_entity_poly.pdbx_strand_id
1 'polypeptide(L)'
;MIDYAITSVTGWVMMVLLIAIIAYPFLLRAGFLGPIQPFLPRMRLHAWLVYSLGIALLIHIWFSMSSELALIVNTLGLYLATIAMFLVGAQILLGRTLSWPKLAQRRIVQRSHFWVMVGLVILILGHIVLDSAMLQVVR
;
A
#
# COMPACT_ATOMS: atom_id res chain seq x y z
N MET A 1 25.05 6.43 1.69
CA MET A 1 24.57 5.84 2.97
C MET A 1 23.21 6.38 3.40
N ILE A 2 22.97 7.69 3.32
CA ILE A 2 21.70 8.30 3.72
C ILE A 2 20.52 7.77 2.88
N ASP A 3 20.68 7.66 1.55
CA ASP A 3 19.60 7.19 0.67
C ASP A 3 19.15 5.75 0.97
N TYR A 4 20.10 4.87 1.31
CA TYR A 4 19.82 3.51 1.75
C TYR A 4 19.02 3.48 3.06
N ALA A 5 19.39 4.33 4.02
CA ALA A 5 18.67 4.45 5.28
C ALA A 5 17.25 4.98 5.06
N ILE A 6 17.07 6.00 4.21
CA ILE A 6 15.76 6.55 3.85
C ILE A 6 14.90 5.48 3.16
N THR A 7 15.46 4.77 2.19
CA THR A 7 14.77 3.67 1.48
C THR A 7 14.30 2.59 2.45
N SER A 8 15.17 2.16 3.37
CA SER A 8 14.82 1.17 4.40
C SER A 8 13.71 1.67 5.35
N VAL A 9 13.88 2.87 5.91
CA VAL A 9 12.90 3.47 6.85
C VAL A 9 11.54 3.65 6.18
N THR A 10 11.52 4.20 4.97
CA THR A 10 10.28 4.40 4.21
C THR A 10 9.61 3.07 3.87
N GLY A 11 10.37 2.02 3.56
CA GLY A 11 9.85 0.66 3.38
C GLY A 11 9.13 0.13 4.61
N TRP A 12 9.73 0.26 5.79
CA TRP A 12 9.12 -0.14 7.07
C TRP A 12 7.89 0.69 7.42
N VAL A 13 7.94 2.01 7.24
CA VAL A 13 6.80 2.91 7.45
C VAL A 13 5.64 2.50 6.54
N MET A 14 5.90 2.21 5.26
CA MET A 14 4.87 1.74 4.33
C MET A 14 4.27 0.39 4.76
N MET A 15 5.07 -0.54 5.29
CA MET A 15 4.53 -1.80 5.83
C MET A 15 3.59 -1.58 7.01
N VAL A 16 3.99 -0.76 7.98
CA VAL A 16 3.13 -0.43 9.13
C VAL A 16 1.84 0.24 8.66
N LEU A 17 1.94 1.21 7.74
CA LEU A 17 0.78 1.87 7.15
C LEU A 17 -0.12 0.88 6.42
N LEU A 18 0.43 -0.02 5.60
CA LEU A 18 -0.34 -1.01 4.86
C LEU A 18 -1.12 -1.94 5.81
N ILE A 19 -0.46 -2.45 6.85
CA ILE A 19 -1.11 -3.28 7.88
C ILE A 19 -2.25 -2.50 8.54
N ALA A 20 -2.02 -1.25 8.93
CA ALA A 20 -3.03 -0.40 9.55
C ALA A 20 -4.21 -0.14 8.59
N ILE A 21 -3.94 0.17 7.33
CA ILE A 21 -4.95 0.41 6.28
C ILE A 21 -5.84 -0.82 6.10
N ILE A 22 -5.23 -2.01 6.01
CA ILE A 22 -5.94 -3.27 5.83
C ILE A 22 -6.76 -3.60 7.07
N ALA A 23 -6.16 -3.53 8.27
CA ALA A 23 -6.81 -3.93 9.51
C ALA A 23 -7.97 -3.00 9.91
N TYR A 24 -7.82 -1.69 9.70
CA TYR A 24 -8.77 -0.67 10.16
C TYR A 24 -10.25 -0.94 9.83
N PRO A 25 -10.66 -1.22 8.57
CA PRO A 25 -12.05 -1.51 8.26
C PRO A 25 -12.59 -2.77 8.94
N PHE A 26 -11.76 -3.78 9.20
CA PHE A 26 -12.17 -4.99 9.93
C PHE A 26 -12.31 -4.71 11.42
N LEU A 27 -11.38 -3.96 12.02
CA LEU A 27 -11.45 -3.54 13.42
C LEU A 27 -12.70 -2.67 13.69
N LEU A 28 -13.03 -1.77 12.76
CA LEU A 28 -14.27 -1.00 12.82
C LEU A 28 -15.51 -1.90 12.76
N ARG A 29 -15.56 -2.86 11.83
CA ARG A 29 -16.72 -3.76 11.67
C ARG A 29 -16.91 -4.72 12.84
N ALA A 30 -15.82 -5.14 13.47
CA ALA A 30 -15.86 -5.98 14.66
C ALA A 30 -16.26 -5.20 15.94
N GLY A 31 -16.36 -3.88 15.87
CA GLY A 31 -16.77 -3.04 17.00
C GLY A 31 -15.65 -2.70 17.99
N PHE A 32 -14.40 -3.12 17.72
CA PHE A 32 -13.25 -2.86 18.62
C PHE A 32 -12.93 -1.38 18.81
N LEU A 33 -13.38 -0.52 17.88
CA LEU A 33 -13.15 0.93 17.91
C LEU A 33 -14.41 1.73 18.30
N GLY A 34 -15.40 1.07 18.91
CA GLY A 34 -16.66 1.67 19.34
C GLY A 34 -17.79 1.59 18.31
N PRO A 35 -18.92 2.32 18.51
CA PRO A 35 -20.14 2.15 17.73
C PRO A 35 -19.93 2.39 16.22
N ILE A 36 -20.41 1.45 15.40
CA ILE A 36 -20.16 1.38 13.95
C ILE A 36 -20.85 2.51 13.17
N GLN A 37 -21.93 3.08 13.72
CA GLN A 37 -22.78 4.06 13.06
C GLN A 37 -22.46 5.48 13.55
N PRO A 38 -22.30 6.47 12.63
CA PRO A 38 -22.26 6.33 11.18
C PRO A 38 -20.89 5.82 10.67
N PHE A 39 -20.91 4.86 9.75
CA PHE A 39 -19.69 4.19 9.25
C PHE A 39 -18.82 5.08 8.35
N LEU A 40 -19.44 5.90 7.49
CA LEU A 40 -18.74 6.72 6.50
C LEU A 40 -17.80 7.79 7.10
N PRO A 41 -18.19 8.56 8.14
CA PRO A 41 -17.27 9.50 8.78
C PRO A 41 -16.04 8.83 9.40
N ARG A 42 -16.18 7.62 9.95
CA ARG A 42 -15.05 6.86 10.51
C ARG A 42 -14.08 6.39 9.43
N MET A 43 -14.55 6.11 8.22
CA MET A 43 -13.69 5.77 7.07
C MET A 43 -12.81 6.95 6.59
N ARG A 44 -12.96 8.17 7.12
CA ARG A 44 -12.04 9.28 6.83
C ARG A 44 -10.61 8.98 7.25
N LEU A 45 -10.42 8.32 8.40
CA LEU A 45 -9.08 7.95 8.86
C LEU A 45 -8.42 6.96 7.90
N HIS A 46 -9.17 5.95 7.44
CA HIS A 46 -8.69 5.03 6.41
C HIS A 46 -8.25 5.77 5.15
N ALA A 47 -9.04 6.74 4.67
CA ALA A 47 -8.67 7.54 3.51
C ALA A 47 -7.37 8.34 3.73
N TRP A 48 -7.21 8.96 4.91
CA TRP A 48 -5.97 9.65 5.28
C TRP A 48 -4.76 8.71 5.30
N LEU A 49 -4.89 7.52 5.90
CA LEU A 49 -3.81 6.54 5.92
C LEU A 49 -3.39 6.13 4.50
N VAL A 50 -4.36 5.93 3.60
CA VAL A 50 -4.07 5.61 2.19
C VAL A 50 -3.33 6.75 1.48
N TYR A 51 -3.69 8.01 1.73
CA TYR A 51 -2.92 9.15 1.19
C TYR A 51 -1.51 9.24 1.77
N SER A 52 -1.34 9.00 3.07
CA SER A 52 -0.03 8.92 3.71
C SER A 52 0.83 7.80 3.11
N LEU A 53 0.24 6.63 2.83
CA LEU A 53 0.93 5.54 2.12
C LEU A 53 1.38 5.98 0.72
N GLY A 54 0.53 6.70 -0.03
CA GLY A 54 0.88 7.23 -1.34
C GLY A 54 2.07 8.21 -1.30
N ILE A 55 2.11 9.09 -0.30
CA ILE A 55 3.25 10.01 -0.11
C ILE A 55 4.53 9.22 0.25
N ALA A 56 4.44 8.29 1.19
CA ALA A 56 5.57 7.45 1.58
C ALA A 56 6.10 6.62 0.41
N LEU A 57 5.22 6.14 -0.47
CA LEU A 57 5.56 5.43 -1.70
C LEU A 57 6.35 6.30 -2.67
N LEU A 58 5.94 7.54 -2.90
CA LEU A 58 6.67 8.46 -3.77
C LEU A 58 8.07 8.76 -3.24
N ILE A 59 8.20 8.98 -1.93
CA ILE A 59 9.49 9.15 -1.27
C ILE A 59 10.34 7.89 -1.46
N HIS A 60 9.77 6.71 -1.17
CA HIS A 60 10.48 5.45 -1.31
C HIS A 60 11.01 5.23 -2.73
N ILE A 61 10.16 5.42 -3.75
CA ILE A 61 10.56 5.28 -5.16
C ILE A 61 11.65 6.28 -5.53
N TRP A 62 11.50 7.54 -5.13
CA TRP A 62 12.48 8.58 -5.44
C TRP A 62 13.88 8.19 -4.96
N PHE A 63 14.00 7.81 -3.69
CA PHE A 63 15.30 7.44 -3.10
C PHE A 63 15.81 6.09 -3.62
N SER A 64 14.94 5.10 -3.85
CA SER A 64 15.34 3.81 -4.44
C SER A 64 15.86 3.93 -5.87
N MET A 65 15.35 4.89 -6.64
CA MET A 65 15.77 5.13 -8.02
C MET A 65 16.93 6.12 -8.14
N SER A 66 17.05 7.07 -7.20
CA SER A 66 18.17 8.03 -7.17
C SER A 66 19.45 7.41 -6.62
N SER A 67 19.31 6.41 -5.76
CA SER A 67 20.42 5.56 -5.36
C SER A 67 20.55 4.42 -6.36
N GLU A 68 21.77 3.99 -6.65
CA GLU A 68 22.05 2.85 -7.56
C GLU A 68 21.46 1.51 -7.07
N LEU A 69 20.63 1.52 -6.01
CA LEU A 69 19.84 0.41 -5.49
C LEU A 69 19.06 -0.32 -6.58
N ALA A 70 18.42 0.42 -7.50
CA ALA A 70 17.66 -0.18 -8.59
C ALA A 70 18.51 -1.07 -9.52
N LEU A 71 19.83 -0.89 -9.56
CA LEU A 71 20.75 -1.67 -10.40
C LEU A 71 21.19 -2.99 -9.75
N ILE A 72 21.05 -3.11 -8.43
CA ILE A 72 21.56 -4.25 -7.66
C ILE A 72 20.45 -5.15 -7.09
N VAL A 73 19.18 -4.74 -7.22
CA VAL A 73 18.01 -5.54 -6.80
C VAL A 73 17.57 -6.51 -7.88
N ASN A 74 16.68 -7.44 -7.52
CA ASN A 74 16.15 -8.42 -8.45
C ASN A 74 15.24 -7.74 -9.48
N THR A 75 15.49 -7.94 -10.78
CA THR A 75 14.71 -7.31 -11.86
C THR A 75 13.22 -7.68 -11.81
N LEU A 76 12.89 -8.93 -11.46
CA LEU A 76 11.49 -9.34 -11.28
C LEU A 76 10.89 -8.63 -10.06
N GLY A 77 11.63 -8.52 -8.96
CA GLY A 77 11.23 -7.74 -7.79
C GLY A 77 10.87 -6.29 -8.13
N LEU A 78 11.70 -5.64 -8.96
CA LEU A 78 11.44 -4.28 -9.45
C LEU A 78 10.17 -4.18 -10.33
N TYR A 79 9.90 -5.18 -11.18
CA TYR A 79 8.66 -5.23 -11.94
C TYR A 79 7.42 -5.41 -11.04
N LEU A 80 7.51 -6.27 -10.02
CA LEU A 80 6.42 -6.45 -9.04
C LEU A 80 6.14 -5.14 -8.30
N ALA A 81 7.18 -4.42 -7.86
CA ALA A 81 7.04 -3.11 -7.20
C ALA A 81 6.38 -2.07 -8.13
N THR A 82 6.77 -2.07 -9.41
CA THR A 82 6.20 -1.16 -10.41
C THR A 82 4.71 -1.42 -10.63
N ILE A 83 4.30 -2.68 -10.78
CA ILE A 83 2.88 -3.05 -10.91
C ILE A 83 2.13 -2.69 -9.62
N ALA A 84 2.72 -2.96 -8.44
CA ALA A 84 2.13 -2.61 -7.16
C ALA A 84 1.90 -1.09 -7.03
N MET A 85 2.82 -0.24 -7.51
CA MET A 85 2.65 1.21 -7.54
C MET A 85 1.40 1.62 -8.32
N PHE A 86 1.17 1.05 -9.51
CA PHE A 86 -0.05 1.33 -10.28
C PHE A 86 -1.32 0.84 -9.55
N LEU A 87 -1.26 -0.30 -8.87
CA LEU A 87 -2.37 -0.79 -8.06
C LEU A 87 -2.65 0.09 -6.84
N VAL A 88 -1.65 0.74 -6.23
CA VAL A 88 -1.85 1.75 -5.18
C VAL A 88 -2.66 2.92 -5.74
N GLY A 89 -2.31 3.41 -6.92
CA GLY A 89 -3.08 4.45 -7.62
C GLY A 89 -4.53 4.02 -7.89
N ALA A 90 -4.73 2.80 -8.39
CA ALA A 90 -6.06 2.22 -8.56
C ALA A 90 -6.83 2.14 -7.24
N GLN A 91 -6.18 1.80 -6.12
CA GLN A 91 -6.82 1.76 -4.81
C GLN A 91 -7.27 3.11 -4.30
N ILE A 92 -6.47 4.16 -4.51
CA ILE A 92 -6.85 5.53 -4.16
C ILE A 92 -8.11 5.93 -4.94
N LEU A 93 -8.15 5.65 -6.24
CA LEU A 93 -9.30 5.97 -7.09
C LEU A 93 -10.54 5.20 -6.67
N LEU A 94 -10.45 3.88 -6.49
CA LEU A 94 -11.56 3.03 -6.05
C LEU A 94 -12.08 3.46 -4.66
N GLY A 95 -11.18 3.73 -3.71
CA GLY A 95 -11.52 4.23 -2.38
C GLY A 95 -12.25 5.58 -2.45
N ARG A 96 -11.80 6.49 -3.32
CA ARG A 96 -12.48 7.77 -3.56
C ARG A 96 -13.86 7.58 -4.19
N THR A 97 -14.01 6.70 -5.17
CA THR A 97 -15.32 6.36 -5.73
C THR A 97 -16.27 5.81 -4.67
N LEU A 98 -15.78 4.97 -3.76
CA LEU A 98 -16.58 4.43 -2.64
C LEU A 98 -17.01 5.50 -1.63
N SER A 99 -16.32 6.64 -1.55
CA SER A 99 -16.72 7.75 -0.69
C SER A 99 -18.00 8.47 -1.18
N TRP A 100 -18.39 8.30 -2.45
CA TRP A 100 -19.59 8.92 -3.00
C TRP A 100 -20.88 8.29 -2.44
N PRO A 101 -21.78 9.06 -1.81
CA PRO A 101 -22.98 8.51 -1.19
C PRO A 101 -23.93 7.82 -2.18
N LYS A 102 -24.09 8.41 -3.38
CA LYS A 102 -25.05 7.99 -4.42
C LYS A 102 -24.53 6.93 -5.40
N LEU A 103 -23.45 6.23 -5.06
CA LEU A 103 -22.83 5.24 -5.94
C LEU A 103 -23.78 4.04 -6.17
N ALA A 104 -24.36 3.94 -7.37
CA ALA A 104 -25.30 2.88 -7.73
C ALA A 104 -24.67 1.47 -7.69
N GLN A 105 -23.44 1.32 -8.19
CA GLN A 105 -22.74 0.04 -8.28
C GLN A 105 -21.76 -0.22 -7.12
N ARG A 106 -22.11 0.23 -5.90
CA ARG A 106 -21.20 0.19 -4.73
C ARG A 106 -20.60 -1.19 -4.47
N ARG A 107 -21.38 -2.27 -4.59
CA ARG A 107 -20.91 -3.65 -4.35
C ARG A 107 -19.83 -4.09 -5.33
N ILE A 108 -19.93 -3.69 -6.60
CA ILE A 108 -18.93 -4.01 -7.62
C ILE A 108 -17.62 -3.30 -7.29
N VAL A 109 -17.68 -1.99 -7.03
CA VAL A 109 -16.51 -1.20 -6.66
C VAL A 109 -15.86 -1.72 -5.36
N GLN A 110 -16.64 -2.15 -4.37
CA GLN A 110 -16.12 -2.78 -3.15
C GLN A 110 -15.37 -4.09 -3.43
N ARG A 111 -15.91 -4.95 -4.31
CA ARG A 111 -15.24 -6.21 -4.69
C ARG A 111 -13.96 -5.92 -5.46
N SER A 112 -13.99 -5.00 -6.41
CA SER A 112 -12.78 -4.58 -7.14
C SER A 112 -11.73 -4.02 -6.18
N HIS A 113 -12.13 -3.14 -5.27
CA HIS A 113 -11.25 -2.58 -4.25
C HIS A 113 -10.62 -3.66 -3.37
N PHE A 114 -11.39 -4.66 -2.95
CA PHE A 114 -10.86 -5.78 -2.19
C PHE A 114 -9.87 -6.64 -2.98
N TRP A 115 -10.21 -7.01 -4.22
CA TRP A 115 -9.33 -7.86 -5.04
C TRP A 115 -8.04 -7.14 -5.45
N VAL A 116 -8.12 -5.84 -5.74
CA VAL A 116 -6.92 -5.03 -5.99
C VAL A 116 -6.04 -4.97 -4.74
N MET A 117 -6.63 -4.84 -3.54
CA MET A 117 -5.88 -4.90 -2.28
C MET A 117 -5.14 -6.23 -2.11
N VAL A 118 -5.81 -7.36 -2.38
CA VAL A 118 -5.19 -8.69 -2.29
C VAL A 118 -4.03 -8.82 -3.28
N GLY A 119 -4.23 -8.42 -4.54
CA GLY A 119 -3.17 -8.43 -5.54
C GLY A 119 -1.98 -7.56 -5.13
N LEU A 120 -2.24 -6.37 -4.60
CA LEU A 120 -1.22 -5.45 -4.10
C LEU A 120 -0.39 -6.08 -2.97
N VAL A 121 -1.02 -6.74 -2.00
CA VAL A 121 -0.30 -7.44 -0.92
C VAL A 121 0.60 -8.54 -1.48
N ILE A 122 0.10 -9.35 -2.41
CA ILE A 122 0.88 -10.43 -3.03
C ILE A 122 2.10 -9.87 -3.77
N LEU A 123 1.91 -8.83 -4.59
CA LEU A 123 3.01 -8.21 -5.34
C LEU A 123 4.07 -7.60 -4.41
N ILE A 124 3.65 -6.90 -3.36
CA ILE A 124 4.58 -6.28 -2.41
C ILE A 124 5.37 -7.35 -1.64
N LEU A 125 4.71 -8.40 -1.16
CA LEU A 125 5.40 -9.51 -0.49
C LEU A 125 6.39 -10.21 -1.44
N GLY A 126 5.99 -10.43 -2.70
CA GLY A 126 6.87 -10.99 -3.72
C GLY A 126 8.11 -10.11 -3.97
N HIS A 127 7.92 -8.80 -4.12
CA HIS A 127 9.02 -7.84 -4.25
C HIS A 127 9.97 -7.89 -3.05
N ILE A 128 9.45 -7.85 -1.81
CA ILE A 128 10.27 -7.90 -0.59
C ILE A 128 11.08 -9.19 -0.54
N VAL A 129 10.47 -10.35 -0.82
CA VAL A 129 11.15 -11.65 -0.77
C VAL A 129 12.26 -11.74 -1.82
N LEU A 130 11.98 -11.35 -3.06
CA LEU A 130 12.96 -11.42 -4.16
C LEU A 130 14.16 -10.51 -3.91
N ASP A 131 13.91 -9.29 -3.45
CA ASP A 131 14.98 -8.33 -3.20
C ASP A 131 15.80 -8.69 -1.95
N SER A 132 15.14 -9.19 -0.89
CA SER A 132 15.84 -9.66 0.31
C SER A 132 16.71 -10.87 0.03
N ALA A 133 16.23 -11.82 -0.76
CA ALA A 133 17.00 -13.00 -1.16
C ALA A 133 18.23 -12.61 -2.00
N MET A 134 18.07 -11.69 -2.95
CA MET A 134 19.18 -11.20 -3.78
C MET A 134 20.24 -10.50 -2.93
N LEU A 135 19.83 -9.63 -2.00
CA LEU A 135 20.75 -8.90 -1.12
C LEU A 135 21.51 -9.80 -0.14
N GLN A 136 20.97 -10.97 0.20
CA GLN A 136 21.67 -11.97 1.02
C GLN A 136 22.73 -12.76 0.24
N VAL A 137 22.56 -12.92 -1.08
CA VAL A 137 23.52 -13.66 -1.94
C VAL A 137 24.72 -12.79 -2.33
N VAL A 138 24.54 -11.47 -2.44
CA VAL A 138 25.58 -10.53 -2.89
C VAL A 138 26.47 -10.01 -1.73
N ARG A 139 26.09 -10.27 -0.47
CA ARG A 139 26.89 -9.95 0.73
C ARG A 139 27.75 -11.13 1.15
#